data_AF-A0A4P5ZCT7-F1
#
_entry.id   AF-A0A4P5ZCT7-F1
#
_cell.length_a   1.000
_cell.length_b   1.000
_cell.length_c   1.000
_cell.angle_alpha   90.00
_cell.angle_beta   90.00
_cell.angle_gamma   90.00
#
_symmetry.space_group_name_H-M   'P 1'
#
loop_
_entity.id
_entity.type
_entity.pdbx_description
1 polymer ?
#
loop_
_entity_poly.entity_id
_entity_poly.type
_entity_poly.pdbx_seq_one_letter_code
_entity_poly.pdbx_strand_id
1 'polypeptide(L)' 'MGKVRRGGYIIVWWAGDHEPRHVHVKTSSGRKLGRLDITAMQGLEGWLPDRKLIEVIQQLKTEGRL' A
#
# COMPACT_ATOMS: atom_id res chain seq x y z
N MET A 1 10.18 -0.95 8.72
CA MET A 1 9.86 0.34 8.06
C MET A 1 10.40 0.22 6.65
N GLY A 2 9.57 0.44 5.64
CA GLY A 2 9.94 0.23 4.25
C GLY A 2 9.27 1.23 3.31
N LYS A 3 9.89 1.43 2.15
CA LYS A 3 9.39 2.29 1.09
C LYS A 3 9.75 1.68 -0.26
N VAL A 4 8.78 1.62 -1.17
CA VAL A 4 9.00 1.20 -2.55
C VAL A 4 8.30 2.13 -3.53
N ARG A 5 8.92 2.31 -4.70
CA ARG A 5 8.32 2.95 -5.87
C ARG A 5 8.04 1.86 -6.91
N ARG A 6 6.78 1.63 -7.25
CA ARG A 6 6.38 0.62 -8.25
C ARG A 6 5.01 0.96 -8.84
N GLY A 7 4.82 0.69 -10.13
CA GLY A 7 3.52 0.85 -10.80
C GLY A 7 2.99 2.29 -10.86
N GLY A 8 3.82 3.30 -10.55
CA GLY A 8 3.38 4.70 -10.43
C GLY A 8 3.00 5.12 -9.00
N TYR A 9 3.19 4.25 -8.02
CA TYR A 9 2.90 4.52 -6.60
C TYR A 9 4.18 4.61 -5.79
N ILE A 10 4.15 5.44 -4.75
CA ILE A 10 5.05 5.34 -3.59
C ILE A 10 4.27 4.65 -2.48
N ILE A 11 4.75 3.51 -2.02
CA ILE A 11 4.14 2.69 -0.96
C ILE A 11 5.08 2.70 0.24
N VAL A 12 4.56 3.02 1.42
CA VAL A 12 5.34 3.13 2.68
C VAL A 12 4.63 2.34 3.78
N TRP A 13 5.40 1.62 4.61
CA TRP A 13 4.89 0.82 5.73
C TRP A 13 5.85 0.83 6.92
N TRP A 14 5.34 0.56 8.12
CA TRP A 14 6.14 0.52 9.35
C TRP A 14 6.23 -0.90 9.89
N ALA A 15 7.35 -1.21 10.57
CA ALA A 15 7.56 -2.58 11.09
C ALA A 15 6.66 -2.90 12.29
N GLY A 16 6.05 -1.89 12.90
CA GLY A 16 5.17 -2.02 14.07
C GLY A 16 3.74 -1.55 13.82
N ASP A 17 3.26 -1.63 12.57
CA ASP A 17 1.86 -1.32 12.29
C ASP A 17 0.95 -2.29 13.07
N HIS A 18 0.10 -1.69 13.91
CA HIS A 18 -0.95 -2.38 14.66
C HIS A 18 -2.08 -2.79 13.72
N GLU A 19 -2.91 -3.74 14.13
CA GLU A 19 -4.05 -4.15 13.31
C GLU A 19 -5.05 -2.98 13.13
N PRO A 20 -5.55 -2.75 11.90
CA PRO A 20 -5.19 -3.44 10.67
C PRO A 20 -3.82 -3.04 10.10
N ARG A 21 -3.02 -4.03 9.69
CA ARG A 21 -1.77 -3.78 8.96
C ARG A 21 -2.11 -3.05 7.66
N HIS A 22 -1.50 -1.88 7.46
CA HIS A 22 -1.80 -1.06 6.31
C HIS A 22 -0.56 -0.40 5.73
N VAL A 23 -0.66 0.01 4.47
CA VAL A 23 0.37 0.81 3.80
C VAL A 23 -0.15 2.19 3.47
N HIS A 24 0.73 3.18 3.47
CA HIS A 24 0.44 4.52 2.98
C HIS A 24 0.78 4.60 1.51
N VAL A 25 -0.19 5.02 0.69
CA VAL A 25 -0.06 5.07 -0.76
C VAL A 25 -0.07 6.51 -1.24
N LYS A 26 0.90 6.85 -2.07
CA LYS A 26 1.02 8.14 -2.74
C LYS A 26 1.22 7.93 -4.25
N THR A 27 0.91 8.95 -5.04
CA THR A 27 1.33 9.00 -6.45
C THR A 27 2.86 9.04 -6.55
N SER A 28 3.40 8.80 -7.76
CA SER A 28 4.82 8.99 -8.07
C SER A 28 5.32 10.40 -7.76
N SER A 29 4.45 11.42 -7.91
CA SER A 29 4.70 12.82 -7.54
C SER A 29 4.61 13.11 -6.04
N GLY A 30 4.21 12.14 -5.21
CA GLY A 30 4.14 12.26 -3.76
C GLY A 30 2.79 12.73 -3.21
N ARG A 31 1.75 12.92 -4.05
CA ARG A 31 0.40 13.23 -3.59
C ARG A 31 -0.17 12.03 -2.83
N LYS A 32 -0.64 12.23 -1.59
CA LYS A 32 -1.32 11.18 -0.80
C LYS A 32 -2.57 10.71 -1.55
N LEU A 33 -2.72 9.41 -1.72
CA LEU A 33 -3.91 8.78 -2.29
C LEU A 33 -4.80 8.21 -1.19
N GLY A 34 -4.20 7.43 -0.28
CA GLY A 34 -4.94 6.81 0.81
C GLY A 34 -4.10 5.82 1.59
N ARG A 35 -4.77 5.02 2.42
CA ARG A 35 -4.18 3.92 3.17
C ARG A 35 -4.86 2.63 2.74
N LEU A 36 -4.08 1.56 2.53
CA LEU A 36 -4.60 0.26 2.11
C LEU A 36 -4.35 -0.76 3.22
N ASP A 37 -5.40 -1.41 3.70
CA ASP A 37 -5.31 -2.62 4.52
C ASP A 37 -4.77 -3.77 3.64
N ILE A 38 -3.60 -4.32 4.02
CA ILE A 38 -2.93 -5.38 3.26
C ILE A 38 -3.39 -6.79 3.63
N THR A 39 -4.22 -6.92 4.68
CA THR A 39 -4.88 -8.16 5.06
C THR A 39 -6.19 -8.29 4.29
N ALA A 40 -7.05 -7.27 4.35
CA ALA A 40 -8.35 -7.26 3.66
C ALA A 40 -8.25 -6.86 2.18
N MET A 41 -7.11 -6.30 1.75
CA MET A 41 -6.88 -5.75 0.41
C MET A 41 -7.91 -4.65 0.04
N GLN A 42 -8.22 -3.80 1.00
CA GLN A 42 -9.22 -2.73 0.87
C GLN A 42 -8.64 -1.38 1.30
N GLY A 43 -9.14 -0.30 0.71
CA GLY A 43 -8.78 1.02 1.17
C GLY A 43 -9.47 1.35 2.49
N LEU A 44 -8.75 2.06 3.35
CA LEU A 44 -9.27 2.60 4.60
C LEU A 44 -9.94 3.96 4.35
N GLU A 45 -10.77 4.39 5.31
CA GLU A 45 -11.39 5.73 5.30
C GLU A 45 -12.26 5.99 4.06
N GLY A 46 -12.91 4.95 3.53
CA GLY A 46 -13.76 5.05 2.34
C GLY A 46 -13.00 5.26 1.03
N TRP A 47 -11.67 5.16 1.05
CA TRP A 47 -10.87 5.25 -0.16
C TRP A 47 -10.97 3.97 -0.98
N LEU A 48 -11.17 4.11 -2.29
CA LEU A 48 -11.23 2.99 -3.23
C LEU A 48 -9.90 2.90 -4.00
N PRO A 49 -9.06 1.88 -3.74
CA PRO A 49 -7.84 1.65 -4.51
C PRO A 49 -8.20 1.15 -5.92
N ASP A 50 -7.38 1.52 -6.91
CA ASP A 50 -7.51 0.93 -8.23
C ASP A 50 -6.96 -0.51 -8.27
N ARG A 51 -7.38 -1.28 -9.28
CA ARG A 51 -6.97 -2.67 -9.47
C ARG A 51 -5.45 -2.84 -9.60
N LYS A 52 -4.78 -1.88 -10.25
CA LYS A 52 -3.33 -1.93 -10.50
C LYS A 52 -2.55 -1.87 -9.19
N LEU A 53 -2.98 -1.04 -8.25
CA LEU A 53 -2.38 -0.96 -6.92
C LEU A 53 -2.55 -2.27 -6.16
N ILE A 54 -3.73 -2.91 -6.22
CA ILE A 54 -3.98 -4.20 -5.58
C ILE A 54 -2.99 -5.26 -6.10
N GLU A 55 -2.81 -5.34 -7.43
CA GLU A 55 -1.85 -6.25 -8.06
C GLU A 55 -0.40 -5.96 -7.61
N VAL A 56 0.00 -4.68 -7.55
CA VAL A 56 1.32 -4.27 -7.04
C VAL A 56 1.55 -4.72 -5.61
N ILE A 57 0.55 -4.57 -4.74
CA ILE A 57 0.65 -4.97 -3.33
C ILE A 57 0.74 -6.49 -3.19
N GLN A 58 -0.03 -7.24 -3.96
CA GLN A 58 0.07 -8.71 -3.99
C GLN A 58 1.46 -9.17 -4.43
N GLN A 59 2.05 -8.57 -5.47
CA GLN A 59 3.41 -8.90 -5.88
C GLN A 59 4.43 -8.63 -4.78
N LEU A 60 4.32 -7.50 -4.08
CA LEU A 60 5.20 -7.17 -2.97
C LEU A 60 5.08 -8.17 -1.81
N LYS A 61 3.88 -8.68 -1.53
CA LYS A 61 3.66 -9.76 -0.54
C LYS A 61 4.31 -11.08 -0.99
N THR A 62 4.12 -11.46 -2.24
CA THR A 62 4.75 -12.67 -2.82
C THR A 62 6.28 -12.59 -2.79
N GLU A 63 6.85 -11.39 -2.98
CA GLU A 63 8.29 -11.13 -2.88
C GLU A 63 8.82 -11.06 -1.44
N GLY A 64 7.96 -11.20 -0.42
CA GLY A 64 8.34 -11.08 1.00
C GLY A 64 8.73 -9.66 1.41
N ARG A 65 8.28 -8.65 0.67
CA ARG A 65 8.59 -7.23 0.94
C ARG A 65 7.55 -6.55 1.82
N LEU A 66 6.32 -7.05 1.81
CA LEU A 66 5.19 -6.67 2.67
C LEU A 66 4.69 -7.91 3.41
#